data_AF-A0A268FHP8-F1
#
_entry.id   AF-A0A268FHP8-F1
#
_cell.length_a   1.000
_cell.length_b   1.000
_cell.length_c   1.000
_cell.angle_alpha   90.00
_cell.angle_beta   90.00
_cell.angle_gamma   90.00
#
_symmetry.space_group_name_H-M   'P 1'
#
loop_
_entity.id
_entity.type
_entity.pdbx_description
1 polymer ?
#
loop_
_entity_poly.entity_id
_entity_poly.type
_entity_poly.pdbx_seq_one_letter_code
_entity_poly.pdbx_strand_id
1 'polypeptide(L)' 'MYIQEHKNFYVIKYNHTSYYALDFKRLDWINGKCYMTFLQVDTGKWFTFERNKIMWMEKELQNLVS' A
#
# COMPACT_ATOMS: atom_id res chain seq x y z
N MET A 1 -0.53 9.46 -1.18
CA MET A 1 0.00 8.16 -0.71
C MET A 1 0.22 7.30 -1.93
N TYR A 2 1.31 6.53 -1.99
CA TYR A 2 1.57 5.62 -3.10
C TYR A 2 1.60 4.18 -2.60
N ILE A 3 1.03 3.27 -3.38
CA ILE A 3 1.07 1.83 -3.10
C ILE A 3 1.59 1.08 -4.33
N GLN A 4 2.44 0.08 -4.08
CA GLN A 4 2.95 -0.83 -5.11
C GLN A 4 2.95 -2.25 -4.57
N GLU A 5 2.52 -3.20 -5.39
CA GLU A 5 2.62 -4.62 -5.11
C GLU A 5 3.93 -5.19 -5.66
N HIS A 6 4.61 -6.01 -4.87
CA HIS A 6 5.79 -6.74 -5.25
C HIS A 6 5.84 -8.10 -4.54
N LYS A 7 5.79 -9.19 -5.33
CA LYS A 7 5.85 -10.57 -4.83
C LYS A 7 4.84 -10.84 -3.69
N ASN A 8 3.56 -10.50 -3.93
CA ASN A 8 2.43 -10.64 -2.99
C ASN A 8 2.49 -9.76 -1.73
N PHE A 9 3.48 -8.87 -1.61
CA PHE A 9 3.54 -7.87 -0.55
C PHE A 9 3.38 -6.46 -1.11
N TYR A 10 2.95 -5.55 -0.25
CA TYR A 10 2.79 -4.15 -0.58
C TYR A 10 3.94 -3.31 -0.01
N VAL A 11 4.33 -2.32 -0.79
CA VAL A 11 5.14 -1.18 -0.35
C VAL A 11 4.26 0.05 -0.40
N ILE A 12 4.18 0.76 0.72
CA ILE A 12 3.39 1.98 0.86
C ILE A 12 4.32 3.13 1.16
N LYS A 13 4.22 4.22 0.38
CA LYS A 13 4.89 5.49 0.67
C LYS A 13 3.83 6.50 1.11
N TYR A 14 3.93 6.95 2.35
CA TYR A 14 3.03 7.94 2.93
C TYR A 14 3.87 9.07 3.53
N ASN A 15 3.68 10.29 3.00
CA ASN A 15 4.54 11.44 3.30
C ASN A 15 6.03 11.10 3.09
N HIS A 16 6.87 11.29 4.11
CA HIS A 16 8.31 10.99 4.09
C HIS A 16 8.64 9.59 4.65
N THR A 17 7.63 8.73 4.85
CA THR A 17 7.80 7.39 5.43
C THR A 17 7.46 6.32 4.41
N SER A 18 8.31 5.29 4.34
CA SER A 18 8.08 4.10 3.52
C SER A 18 7.84 2.89 4.42
N TYR A 19 6.81 2.12 4.09
CA TYR A 19 6.41 0.89 4.77
C TYR A 19 6.59 -0.26 3.79
N TYR A 20 7.26 -1.33 4.22
CA TYR A 20 7.66 -2.45 3.36
C TYR A 20 7.07 -3.76 3.89
N ALA A 21 7.06 -4.81 3.06
CA ALA A 21 6.62 -6.15 3.44
C ALA A 21 5.23 -6.15 4.11
N LEU A 22 4.30 -5.38 3.55
CA LEU A 22 2.94 -5.26 4.05
C LEU A 22 2.04 -6.32 3.40
N ASP A 23 1.43 -7.16 4.21
CA ASP A 23 0.43 -8.13 3.79
C ASP A 23 -0.97 -7.54 3.97
N PHE A 24 -1.75 -7.49 2.89
CA PHE A 24 -3.11 -6.94 2.93
C PHE A 24 -4.04 -7.87 3.71
N LYS A 25 -4.81 -7.29 4.64
CA LYS A 25 -5.70 -8.08 5.50
C LYS A 25 -7.16 -7.81 5.26
N ARG A 26 -7.55 -6.54 5.16
CA ARG A 26 -8.97 -6.19 4.97
C ARG A 26 -9.17 -4.78 4.45
N LEU A 27 -10.40 -4.56 3.99
CA LEU A 27 -10.92 -3.28 3.56
C LEU A 27 -12.21 -2.99 4.33
N ASP A 28 -12.26 -1.82 4.98
CA ASP A 28 -13.38 -1.42 5.84
C ASP A 28 -14.00 -0.12 5.30
N TRP A 29 -15.33 0.00 5.38
CA TRP A 29 -16.06 1.23 5.10
C TRP A 29 -16.62 1.81 6.40
N ILE A 30 -16.16 3.00 6.78
CA ILE A 30 -16.57 3.66 8.03
C ILE A 30 -16.96 5.09 7.69
N ASN A 31 -18.20 5.48 7.98
CA ASN A 31 -18.74 6.83 7.73
C ASN A 31 -18.49 7.33 6.29
N GLY A 32 -18.69 6.45 5.29
CA GLY A 32 -18.49 6.79 3.87
C GLY A 32 -17.02 6.86 3.41
N LYS A 33 -16.06 6.60 4.30
CA LYS A 33 -14.64 6.52 3.97
C LYS A 33 -14.19 5.07 3.91
N CYS A 34 -13.40 4.73 2.90
CA CYS A 34 -12.81 3.41 2.74
C CYS A 34 -11.40 3.38 3.33
N TYR A 35 -11.09 2.35 4.11
CA TYR A 35 -9.81 2.12 4.76
C TYR A 35 -9.24 0.76 4.36
N MET A 36 -7.92 0.68 4.21
CA MET A 36 -7.20 -0.55 3.94
C MET A 36 -6.25 -0.85 5.09
N THR A 37 -6.28 -2.07 5.61
CA THR A 37 -5.45 -2.51 6.73
C THR A 37 -4.45 -3.57 6.29
N PHE A 38 -3.22 -3.41 6.75
CA PHE A 38 -2.08 -4.25 6.44
C PHE A 38 -1.38 -4.72 7.71
N LEU A 39 -0.78 -5.91 7.64
CA LEU A 39 0.14 -6.44 8.64
C LEU A 39 1.57 -6.41 8.08
N GLN A 40 2.50 -5.81 8.79
CA GLN A 40 3.92 -5.85 8.44
C GLN A 40 4.52 -7.17 8.89
N VAL A 41 5.04 -7.96 7.95
CA VAL A 41 5.40 -9.36 8.19
C VAL A 41 6.59 -9.51 9.15
N ASP A 42 7.56 -8.62 9.07
CA ASP A 42 8.81 -8.66 9.85
C ASP A 42 8.61 -8.32 11.34
N THR A 43 7.70 -7.40 11.63
CA THR A 43 7.52 -6.79 12.95
C THR A 43 6.17 -7.12 13.59
N GLY A 44 5.23 -7.69 12.83
CA GLY A 44 3.86 -7.93 13.27
C GLY A 44 3.04 -6.66 13.50
N LYS A 45 3.53 -5.50 13.07
CA LYS A 45 2.84 -4.21 13.25
C LYS A 45 1.68 -4.04 12.28
N TRP A 46 0.61 -3.43 12.74
CA TRP A 46 -0.58 -3.16 11.94
C TRP A 46 -0.61 -1.72 11.46
N PHE A 47 -1.00 -1.52 10.20
CA PHE A 47 -1.13 -0.21 9.58
C PHE A 47 -2.45 -0.09 8.85
N THR A 48 -3.14 1.03 9.04
CA THR A 48 -4.41 1.32 8.36
C THR A 48 -4.31 2.66 7.64
N PHE A 49 -4.73 2.68 6.38
CA PHE A 49 -4.67 3.86 5.53
C PHE A 49 -6.02 4.13 4.86
N GLU A 50 -6.36 5.41 4.68
CA GLU A 50 -7.57 5.81 3.95
C GLU A 50 -7.37 5.60 2.44
N ARG A 51 -8.16 4.73 1.81
CA ARG A 51 -8.06 4.34 0.40
C ARG A 51 -8.14 5.53 -0.54
N ASN A 52 -9.00 6.50 -0.23
CA ASN A 52 -9.26 7.65 -1.10
C ASN A 52 -8.02 8.55 -1.30
N LYS A 53 -6.98 8.38 -0.49
CA LYS A 53 -5.70 9.11 -0.58
C LYS A 53 -4.60 8.33 -1.31
N ILE A 54 -4.90 7.10 -1.75
CA ILE A 54 -3.98 6.16 -2.37
C ILE A 54 -3.97 6.36 -3.89
N MET A 55 -2.81 6.69 -4.41
CA MET A 55 -2.48 6.57 -5.83
C MET A 55 -1.76 5.24 -6.04
N TRP A 56 -2.27 4.44 -6.96
CA TRP A 56 -1.58 3.22 -7.37
C TRP A 56 -0.35 3.62 -8.19
N MET A 57 0.82 3.13 -7.82
CA MET A 57 1.96 3.19 -8.74
C MET A 57 1.68 2.13 -9.81
N GLU A 58 1.12 2.55 -10.94
CA GLU A 58 1.20 1.73 -12.14
C GLU A 58 2.68 1.36 -12.31
N LYS A 59 2.96 0.07 -12.53
CA LYS A 59 4.29 -0.34 -12.98
C LYS A 59 4.59 0.57 -14.17
N GLU A 60 5.57 1.46 -14.04
CA GLU A 60 6.14 2.10 -15.22
C GLU A 60 6.47 0.94 -16.16
N LEU A 61 5.67 0.82 -17.21
CA LEU A 61 5.88 -0.14 -18.27
C LEU A 61 7.19 0.30 -18.89
N GLN A 62 8.26 -0.32 -18.41
CA GLN A 62 9.61 -0.32 -18.97
C GLN A 62 9.77 0.70 -20.10
N ASN A 63 10.35 1.86 -19.78
CA ASN A 63 11.26 2.51 -20.73
C ASN A 63 12.49 1.59 -20.89
N LEU A 64 12.26 0.38 -21.41
CA LEU A 64 13.18 -0.37 -22.25
C LEU A 64 12.87 0.09 -23.68
N VAL A 65 13.09 1.37 -23.95
CA VAL A 65 13.36 1.78 -25.32
C VAL A 65 14.82 1.37 -25.55
N SER A 66 14.94 0.46 -26.51
CA SER A 66 16.14 -0.14 -27.13
C SER A 66 17.41 0.70 -27.10
#